data_AF-A0A4Y4M905-F1
#
_entry.id   AF-A0A4Y4M905-F1
#
_cell.length_a   1.000
_cell.length_b   1.000
_cell.length_c   1.000
_cell.angle_alpha   90.00
_cell.angle_beta   90.00
_cell.angle_gamma   90.00
#
_symmetry.space_group_name_H-M   'P 1'
#
loop_
_entity.id
_entity.type
_entity.pdbx_description
1 polymer ?
#
loop_
_entity_poly.entity_id
_entity_poly.type
_entity_poly.pdbx_seq_one_letter_code
_entity_poly.pdbx_strand_id
1 'polypeptide(L)'
;MSVAIIFTNMEDNFQYRISKAQKEDIAQNLIDFLEKEIELKNESKTFISNWLYTGHDEKRKAFYDVWEIVLKNYLPTSRPPD
;
A
#
# COMPACT_ATOMS: atom_id res chain seq x y z
N MET A 1 7.15 22.53 -22.16
CA MET A 1 5.95 21.86 -21.63
C MET A 1 6.43 20.71 -20.76
N SER A 2 6.45 20.91 -19.45
CA SER A 2 7.04 19.98 -18.48
C SER A 2 5.94 19.15 -17.85
N VAL A 3 5.83 17.87 -18.23
CA VAL A 3 4.91 16.89 -17.61
C VAL A 3 5.52 16.25 -16.35
N ALA A 4 6.78 16.53 -16.05
CA ALA A 4 7.50 15.90 -14.93
C ALA A 4 7.24 16.53 -13.54
N ILE A 5 6.58 17.68 -13.44
CA ILE A 5 6.52 18.45 -12.18
C ILE A 5 5.37 17.98 -11.24
N ILE A 6 4.38 17.24 -11.75
CA ILE A 6 3.21 16.87 -10.92
C ILE A 6 3.47 15.62 -10.06
N PHE A 7 4.44 14.77 -10.41
CA PHE A 7 4.69 13.51 -9.67
C PHE A 7 5.73 13.61 -8.55
N THR A 8 6.57 14.64 -8.54
CA THR A 8 7.77 14.68 -7.68
C THR A 8 7.55 15.11 -6.23
N ASN A 9 6.34 15.50 -5.82
CA ASN A 9 6.13 16.07 -4.47
C ASN A 9 5.61 15.08 -3.40
N MET A 10 5.33 13.81 -3.74
CA MET A 10 4.89 12.79 -2.77
C MET A 10 5.89 11.65 -2.53
N GLU A 11 6.96 11.53 -3.33
CA GLU A 11 7.93 10.43 -3.23
C GLU A 11 8.87 10.56 -2.03
N ASP A 12 9.28 11.77 -1.65
CA ASP A 12 10.26 11.97 -0.56
C ASP A 12 9.71 11.70 0.85
N ASN A 13 8.38 11.69 1.02
CA ASN A 13 7.76 11.54 2.35
C ASN A 13 7.35 10.10 2.70
N PHE A 14 7.13 9.24 1.70
CA PHE A 14 6.71 7.85 1.96
C PHE A 14 7.85 7.01 2.56
N GLN A 15 9.10 7.32 2.20
CA GLN A 15 10.25 6.51 2.58
C GLN A 15 10.70 6.68 4.03
N TYR A 16 10.32 7.76 4.73
CA TYR A 16 10.88 8.04 6.07
C TYR A 16 9.91 7.85 7.25
N ARG A 17 8.58 8.07 7.13
CA ARG A 17 7.67 7.95 8.29
C ARG A 17 6.21 7.64 7.91
N ILE A 18 5.88 6.39 7.57
CA ILE A 18 4.50 5.93 7.72
C ILE A 18 4.28 5.64 9.21
N SER A 19 3.45 6.44 9.87
CA SER A 19 3.10 6.25 11.28
C SER A 19 2.34 4.94 11.49
N LYS A 20 2.28 4.45 12.73
CA LYS A 20 1.50 3.24 13.06
C LYS A 20 0.04 3.36 12.61
N ALA A 21 -0.60 4.50 12.89
CA ALA A 21 -1.99 4.76 12.50
C ALA A 21 -2.18 4.75 10.97
N GLN A 22 -1.24 5.31 10.22
CA GLN A 22 -1.30 5.26 8.75
C GLN A 22 -1.11 3.85 8.21
N LYS A 23 -0.22 3.04 8.82
CA LYS A 23 -0.10 1.62 8.45
C LYS A 23 -1.41 0.86 8.68
N GLU A 24 -2.06 1.12 9.80
CA GLU A 24 -3.36 0.53 10.14
C GLU A 24 -4.47 0.99 9.17
N ASP A 25 -4.55 2.28 8.83
CA ASP A 25 -5.56 2.79 7.87
C ASP A 25 -5.36 2.23 6.45
N ILE A 26 -4.11 2.20 5.99
CA ILE A 26 -3.75 1.61 4.69
C ILE A 26 -4.12 0.12 4.70
N ALA A 27 -3.69 -0.63 5.72
CA ALA A 27 -3.98 -2.06 5.81
C ALA A 27 -5.49 -2.33 5.85
N GLN A 28 -6.25 -1.59 6.66
CA GLN A 28 -7.69 -1.76 6.75
C GLN A 28 -8.38 -1.46 5.42
N ASN A 29 -7.98 -0.39 4.71
CA ASN A 29 -8.56 -0.09 3.41
C ASN A 29 -8.21 -1.13 2.34
N LEU A 30 -7.03 -1.76 2.41
CA LEU A 30 -6.68 -2.89 1.55
C LEU A 30 -7.56 -4.11 1.84
N ILE A 31 -7.79 -4.43 3.12
CA ILE A 31 -8.67 -5.54 3.54
C ILE A 31 -10.09 -5.28 3.06
N ASP A 32 -10.63 -4.08 3.31
CA ASP A 32 -11.98 -3.73 2.89
C ASP A 32 -12.13 -3.77 1.36
N PHE A 33 -11.11 -3.35 0.59
CA PHE A 33 -11.08 -3.51 -0.87
C PHE A 33 -11.17 -4.98 -1.28
N LEU A 34 -10.41 -5.86 -0.61
CA LEU A 34 -10.38 -7.30 -0.92
C LEU A 34 -11.65 -8.05 -0.49
N GLU A 35 -12.30 -7.63 0.60
CA GLU A 35 -13.48 -8.31 1.15
C GLU A 35 -14.81 -7.77 0.63
N LYS A 36 -14.89 -6.44 0.47
CA LYS A 36 -16.15 -5.72 0.23
C LYS A 36 -16.17 -5.01 -1.11
N GLU A 37 -15.11 -5.15 -1.91
CA GLU A 37 -14.95 -4.51 -3.22
C GLU A 37 -15.11 -2.99 -3.18
N ILE A 38 -14.74 -2.34 -2.06
CA ILE A 38 -14.79 -0.87 -1.93
C ILE A 38 -13.63 -0.21 -2.68
N GLU A 39 -13.71 1.08 -2.97
CA GLU A 39 -12.60 1.80 -3.60
C GLU A 39 -11.36 1.95 -2.69
N LEU A 40 -10.17 1.86 -3.29
CA LEU A 40 -8.92 2.20 -2.63
C LEU A 40 -8.79 3.71 -2.45
N LYS A 41 -8.46 4.12 -1.21
CA LYS A 41 -8.05 5.49 -0.89
C LYS A 41 -6.73 5.82 -1.61
N ASN A 42 -6.47 7.12 -1.78
CA ASN A 42 -5.24 7.59 -2.43
C ASN A 42 -3.97 7.10 -1.74
N GLU A 43 -3.95 7.05 -0.41
CA GLU A 43 -2.79 6.56 0.35
C GLU A 43 -2.50 5.08 0.08
N SER A 44 -3.55 4.24 0.01
CA SER A 44 -3.43 2.82 -0.33
C SER A 44 -3.01 2.60 -1.78
N LYS A 45 -3.52 3.43 -2.72
CA LYS A 45 -3.08 3.42 -4.13
C LYS A 45 -1.60 3.76 -4.26
N THR A 46 -1.14 4.79 -3.56
CA THR A 46 0.28 5.18 -3.51
C THR A 46 1.12 4.08 -2.88
N PHE A 47 0.65 3.47 -1.78
CA PHE A 47 1.33 2.34 -1.14
C PHE A 47 1.52 1.16 -2.11
N ILE A 48 0.46 0.72 -2.79
CA ILE A 48 0.54 -0.39 -3.76
C ILE A 48 1.47 -0.02 -4.93
N SER A 49 1.34 1.20 -5.47
CA SER A 49 2.20 1.67 -6.56
C SER A 49 3.67 1.60 -6.15
N ASN A 50 4.00 2.16 -4.99
CA ASN A 50 5.35 2.11 -4.45
C ASN A 50 5.81 0.67 -4.22
N TRP A 51 4.95 -0.22 -3.71
CA TRP A 51 5.28 -1.63 -3.52
C TRP A 51 5.64 -2.35 -4.83
N LEU A 52 4.92 -2.05 -5.92
CA LEU A 52 5.13 -2.66 -7.24
C LEU A 52 6.38 -2.12 -7.94
N TYR A 53 6.64 -0.82 -7.83
CA TYR A 53 7.76 -0.17 -8.50
C TYR A 53 9.07 -0.17 -7.69
N THR A 54 9.04 -0.54 -6.40
CA THR A 54 10.25 -0.65 -5.56
C THR A 54 10.87 -2.04 -5.70
N GLY A 55 12.14 -2.09 -6.08
CA GLY A 55 12.91 -3.33 -6.18
C GLY A 55 13.05 -4.06 -4.84
N HIS A 56 13.31 -5.37 -4.88
CA HIS A 56 13.45 -6.18 -3.66
C HIS A 56 14.47 -5.62 -2.68
N ASP A 57 15.63 -5.16 -3.19
CA ASP A 57 16.73 -4.65 -2.37
C ASP A 57 16.44 -3.26 -1.76
N GLU A 58 15.42 -2.57 -2.26
CA GLU A 58 15.00 -1.24 -1.81
C GLU A 58 13.77 -1.29 -0.90
N LYS A 59 13.07 -2.43 -0.86
CA LYS A 59 11.89 -2.63 0.01
C LYS A 59 12.28 -2.52 1.48
N ARG A 60 11.79 -1.49 2.14
CA ARG A 60 12.01 -1.22 3.56
C ARG A 60 11.00 -1.94 4.44
N LYS A 61 11.35 -2.09 5.73
CA LYS A 61 10.49 -2.69 6.77
C LYS A 61 9.06 -2.14 6.79
N ALA A 62 8.88 -0.85 6.52
CA ALA A 62 7.57 -0.21 6.53
C ALA A 62 6.57 -0.84 5.53
N PHE A 63 7.04 -1.32 4.38
CA PHE A 63 6.18 -2.04 3.44
C PHE A 63 5.73 -3.39 4.00
N TYR A 64 6.67 -4.13 4.57
CA TYR A 64 6.39 -5.44 5.16
C TYR A 64 5.47 -5.33 6.38
N ASP A 65 5.60 -4.27 7.18
CA ASP A 65 4.73 -4.04 8.34
C ASP A 65 3.25 -3.89 7.95
N VAL A 66 2.96 -3.23 6.83
CA VAL A 66 1.59 -3.10 6.31
C VAL A 66 1.08 -4.47 5.84
N TRP A 67 1.88 -5.20 5.06
CA TRP A 67 1.51 -6.55 4.60
C TRP A 67 1.33 -7.53 5.75
N GLU A 68 2.11 -7.41 6.82
CA GLU A 68 1.94 -8.23 8.02
C GLU A 68 0.57 -8.00 8.68
N ILE A 69 0.09 -6.74 8.73
CA ILE A 69 -1.26 -6.44 9.23
C ILE A 69 -2.31 -7.04 8.29
N VAL A 70 -2.18 -6.85 6.98
CA VAL A 70 -3.12 -7.40 5.99
C VAL A 70 -3.20 -8.92 6.11
N LEU A 71 -2.07 -9.63 6.05
CA LEU A 71 -2.02 -11.10 6.08
C LEU A 71 -2.48 -11.71 7.40
N LYS A 72 -2.41 -10.98 8.52
CA LYS A 72 -2.95 -11.44 9.81
C LYS A 72 -4.47 -11.28 9.91
N ASN A 73 -5.04 -10.32 9.21
CA ASN A 73 -6.45 -9.94 9.37
C ASN A 73 -7.31 -10.31 8.15
N TYR A 74 -6.71 -10.64 7.01
CA TYR A 74 -7.41 -11.09 5.81
C TYR A 74 -7.08 -12.56 5.52
N LEU A 75 -8.13 -13.38 5.49
CA LEU A 75 -8.08 -14.76 5.04
C LEU A 75 -9.04 -14.90 3.85
N PRO A 76 -8.53 -15.16 2.63
CA PRO A 76 -9.39 -15.41 1.48
C PRO A 76 -10.34 -16.58 1.76
N THR A 77 -11.63 -16.35 1.61
CA THR A 77 -12.65 -17.39 1.79
C THR A 77 -12.84 -18.26 0.55
N SER A 78 -12.33 -17.79 -0.59
CA SER A 78 -12.31 -18.50 -1.87
C SER A 78 -10.92 -18.50 -2.49
N ARG A 79 -10.59 -19.58 -3.19
CA ARG A 79 -9.39 -19.65 -4.03
C ARG A 79 -9.64 -18.83 -5.30
N PRO A 80 -8.65 -18.06 -5.80
CA PRO A 80 -8.74 -17.47 -7.13
C PRO A 80 -9.03 -18.55 -8.19
N PRO A 81 -9.83 -18.25 -9.22
CA PRO A 81 -10.04 -19.19 -10.32
C PRO A 81 -8.70 -19.52 -11.00
N ASP A 82 -8.52 -20.80 -11.34
CA ASP A 82 -7.32 -21.34 -12.02
C ASP A 82 -7.22 -20.86 -13.49
#